data_AF-A0A2A5P0J0-F1
#
_entry.id   AF-A0A2A5P0J0-F1
#
_cell.length_a   1.000
_cell.length_b   1.000
_cell.length_c   1.000
_cell.angle_alpha   90.00
_cell.angle_beta   90.00
_cell.angle_gamma   90.00
#
_symmetry.space_group_name_H-M   'P 1'
#
loop_
_entity.id
_entity.type
_entity.pdbx_description
1 polymer ?
#
loop_
_entity_poly.entity_id
_entity_poly.type
_entity_poly.pdbx_seq_one_letter_code
_entity_poly.pdbx_strand_id
1 'polypeptide(L)'
;MSIRELNIKRRRALIEYLVRNDFKDKGFRPVDFLEGTSEERINISDGCGLIISFDLSTAADYKQDAYTWCYVDIFISKHNVEMPDELKRYFSRYVYTRGRRIYWRHRFLVRIVDMDLAVEHILNEKRNLEELLKKHGVNYSR
;
A
#
# COMPACT_ATOMS: atom_id res chain seq x y z
N MET A 1 6.77 26.93 -0.72
CA MET A 1 6.18 25.60 -0.90
C MET A 1 6.37 25.19 -2.35
N SER A 2 7.12 24.12 -2.59
CA SER A 2 7.39 23.60 -3.94
C SER A 2 6.18 22.86 -4.52
N ILE A 3 6.12 22.68 -5.85
CA ILE A 3 5.08 21.88 -6.52
C ILE A 3 5.05 20.45 -5.94
N ARG A 4 6.22 19.90 -5.60
CA ARG A 4 6.35 18.58 -4.97
C ARG A 4 5.63 18.53 -3.62
N GLU A 5 5.90 19.48 -2.73
CA GLU A 5 5.23 19.58 -1.42
C GLU A 5 3.72 19.76 -1.55
N LEU A 6 3.29 20.56 -2.53
CA LEU A 6 1.86 20.76 -2.80
C LEU A 6 1.19 19.45 -3.26
N ASN A 7 1.84 18.70 -4.15
CA ASN A 7 1.33 17.41 -4.62
C ASN A 7 1.29 16.36 -3.51
N ILE A 8 2.26 16.35 -2.59
CA ILE A 8 2.25 15.50 -1.40
C ILE A 8 1.03 15.85 -0.52
N LYS A 9 0.83 17.13 -0.20
CA LYS A 9 -0.30 17.60 0.63
C LYS A 9 -1.67 17.27 0.00
N ARG A 10 -1.81 17.44 -1.32
CA ARG A 10 -3.04 17.11 -2.05
C ARG A 10 -3.34 15.61 -1.97
N ARG A 11 -2.34 14.76 -2.25
CA ARG A 11 -2.49 13.30 -2.13
C ARG A 11 -2.84 12.89 -0.70
N ARG A 12 -2.15 13.46 0.29
CA ARG A 12 -2.45 13.22 1.71
C ARG A 12 -3.91 13.50 2.03
N ALA A 13 -4.43 14.67 1.65
CA ALA A 13 -5.82 15.05 1.90
C ALA A 13 -6.83 14.08 1.25
N LEU A 14 -6.59 13.69 0.00
CA LEU A 14 -7.44 12.72 -0.71
C LEU A 14 -7.40 11.34 -0.05
N ILE A 15 -6.20 10.81 0.24
CA ILE A 15 -6.06 9.51 0.88
C ILE A 15 -6.66 9.52 2.30
N GLU A 16 -6.43 10.56 3.09
CA GLU A 16 -7.04 10.65 4.43
C GLU A 16 -8.57 10.72 4.35
N TYR A 17 -9.13 11.38 3.33
CA TYR A 17 -10.56 11.37 3.08
C TYR A 17 -11.05 9.95 2.78
N LEU A 18 -10.41 9.23 1.86
CA LEU A 18 -10.75 7.84 1.53
C LEU A 18 -10.63 6.92 2.75
N VAL A 19 -9.60 7.11 3.57
CA VAL A 19 -9.38 6.32 4.78
C VAL A 19 -10.54 6.51 5.77
N ARG A 20 -11.00 7.76 5.96
CA ARG A 20 -12.04 8.07 6.95
C ARG A 20 -13.45 7.69 6.49
N ASN A 21 -13.74 7.78 5.20
CA ASN A 21 -15.10 7.60 4.66
C ASN A 21 -15.30 6.23 4.00
N ASP A 22 -14.32 5.71 3.27
CA ASP A 22 -14.53 4.50 2.45
C ASP A 22 -13.89 3.26 3.07
N PHE A 23 -12.63 3.36 3.47
CA PHE A 23 -11.90 2.21 4.05
C PHE A 23 -12.36 1.91 5.48
N LYS A 24 -12.72 2.93 6.26
CA LYS A 24 -13.23 2.76 7.64
C LYS A 24 -14.46 1.86 7.69
N ASP A 25 -15.41 2.06 6.78
CA ASP A 25 -16.65 1.28 6.71
C ASP A 25 -16.41 -0.18 6.33
N LYS A 26 -15.22 -0.46 5.75
CA LYS A 26 -14.75 -1.80 5.40
C LYS A 26 -13.85 -2.42 6.46
N GLY A 27 -13.77 -1.80 7.65
CA GLY A 27 -13.03 -2.31 8.80
C GLY A 27 -11.54 -1.94 8.85
N PHE A 28 -11.04 -1.15 7.89
CA PHE A 28 -9.65 -0.72 7.89
C PHE A 28 -9.41 0.40 8.90
N ARG A 29 -8.21 0.38 9.49
CA ARG A 29 -7.75 1.40 10.44
C ARG A 29 -6.33 1.83 10.10
N PRO A 30 -5.95 3.09 10.39
CA PRO A 30 -4.56 3.52 10.33
C PRO A 30 -3.67 2.64 11.20
N VAL A 31 -2.48 2.31 10.70
CA VAL A 31 -1.48 1.54 11.44
C VAL A 31 -0.11 2.19 11.34
N ASP A 32 0.67 2.11 12.41
CA ASP A 32 2.06 2.52 12.41
C ASP A 32 2.91 1.41 11.75
N PHE A 33 3.09 1.53 10.44
CA PHE A 33 4.04 0.71 9.69
C PHE A 33 5.26 1.58 9.34
N LEU A 34 6.32 1.44 10.14
CA LEU A 34 7.55 2.19 9.98
C LEU A 34 8.38 1.61 8.84
N GLU A 35 8.28 2.24 7.66
CA GLU A 35 9.28 2.09 6.61
C GLU A 35 10.42 3.09 6.80
N GLY A 36 11.64 2.66 6.48
CA GLY A 36 12.88 3.34 6.86
C GLY A 36 13.30 4.43 5.88
N THR A 37 12.40 4.93 5.05
CA THR A 37 12.69 5.89 4.00
C THR A 37 12.11 7.26 4.31
N SER A 38 12.69 8.30 3.71
CA SER A 38 12.24 9.70 3.76
C SER A 38 10.91 9.95 3.02
N GLU A 39 10.14 8.90 2.77
CA GLU A 39 8.92 8.95 1.97
C GLU A 39 7.72 9.14 2.90
N GLU A 40 6.88 10.12 2.59
CA GLU A 40 5.63 10.28 3.31
C GLU A 40 4.67 9.16 2.89
N ARG A 41 4.19 8.37 3.87
CA ARG A 41 3.26 7.28 3.62
C ARG A 41 2.08 7.32 4.57
N ILE A 42 0.95 6.76 4.13
CA ILE A 42 -0.20 6.45 4.97
C ILE A 42 -0.41 4.94 4.90
N ASN A 43 -0.55 4.28 6.05
CA ASN A 43 -0.71 2.83 6.12
C ASN A 43 -2.04 2.49 6.78
N ILE A 44 -2.76 1.51 6.24
CA ILE A 44 -4.00 0.99 6.79
C ILE A 44 -4.02 -0.54 6.79
N SER A 45 -4.77 -1.13 7.71
CA SER A 45 -5.02 -2.57 7.76
C SER A 45 -6.39 -2.87 8.34
N ASP A 46 -7.01 -3.96 7.89
CA ASP A 46 -8.22 -4.58 8.43
C ASP A 46 -7.89 -5.72 9.41
N GLY A 47 -6.60 -5.97 9.69
CA GLY A 47 -6.14 -7.02 10.59
C GLY A 47 -5.96 -8.39 9.94
N CYS A 48 -6.19 -8.54 8.64
CA CYS A 48 -6.08 -9.83 7.94
C CYS A 48 -4.64 -10.35 7.72
N GLY A 49 -3.63 -9.57 8.15
CA GLY A 49 -2.23 -9.87 7.91
C GLY A 49 -1.64 -9.18 6.67
N LEU A 50 -2.40 -8.38 5.94
CA LEU A 50 -1.91 -7.47 4.91
C LEU A 50 -2.03 -6.00 5.34
N ILE A 51 -1.08 -5.18 4.88
CA ILE A 51 -1.06 -3.73 5.11
C ILE A 51 -1.10 -3.05 3.75
N ILE A 52 -2.08 -2.16 3.56
CA ILE A 52 -2.13 -1.28 2.39
C ILE A 52 -1.39 0.00 2.75
N SER A 53 -0.44 0.40 1.92
CA SER A 53 0.44 1.55 2.14
C SER A 53 0.45 2.47 0.92
N PHE A 54 0.05 3.72 1.13
CA PHE A 54 -0.01 4.76 0.12
C PHE A 54 1.30 5.54 0.12
N ASP A 55 2.04 5.54 -1.00
CA ASP A 55 3.23 6.38 -1.19
C ASP A 55 2.83 7.79 -1.66
N LEU A 56 2.95 8.75 -0.76
CA LEU A 56 2.61 10.14 -1.02
C LEU A 56 3.78 10.92 -1.63
N SER A 57 4.96 10.32 -1.80
CA SER A 57 6.17 10.99 -2.27
C SER A 57 6.40 10.78 -3.77
N THR A 58 6.29 9.54 -4.27
CA THR A 58 6.95 9.14 -5.54
C THR A 58 6.10 9.14 -6.80
N ALA A 59 4.79 9.41 -6.76
CA ALA A 59 3.96 9.56 -7.97
C ALA A 59 4.23 10.84 -8.78
N ALA A 60 5.36 11.52 -8.55
CA ALA A 60 5.73 12.82 -9.12
C ALA A 60 6.14 12.78 -10.59
N ASP A 61 6.30 11.59 -11.19
CA ASP A 61 6.73 11.43 -12.59
C ASP A 61 5.71 12.00 -13.60
N TYR A 62 4.45 12.18 -13.19
CA TYR A 62 3.38 12.80 -13.99
C TYR A 62 3.30 14.32 -13.75
N LYS A 63 4.00 15.13 -14.54
CA LYS A 63 4.20 16.57 -14.25
C LYS A 63 2.91 17.41 -14.12
N GLN A 64 1.84 17.07 -14.85
CA GLN A 64 0.63 17.89 -14.91
C GLN A 64 -0.50 17.40 -13.99
N ASP A 65 -0.59 16.10 -13.70
CA ASP A 65 -1.66 15.49 -12.89
C ASP A 65 -1.16 14.50 -11.83
N ALA A 66 0.11 14.54 -11.43
CA ALA A 66 0.70 13.67 -10.39
C ALA A 66 -0.10 13.59 -9.08
N TYR A 67 -0.82 14.65 -8.71
CA TYR A 67 -1.64 14.63 -7.50
C TYR A 67 -2.85 13.69 -7.61
N THR A 68 -3.23 13.30 -8.83
CA THR A 68 -4.32 12.34 -9.10
C THR A 68 -3.86 10.90 -9.05
N TRP A 69 -2.56 10.63 -8.96
CA TRP A 69 -1.99 9.28 -8.95
C TRP A 69 -1.28 8.97 -7.63
N CYS A 70 -1.32 7.72 -7.19
CA CYS A 70 -0.65 7.25 -5.99
C CYS A 70 -0.12 5.84 -6.21
N TYR A 71 1.15 5.60 -5.87
CA TYR A 71 1.61 4.22 -5.72
C TYR A 71 1.00 3.64 -4.45
N VAL A 72 0.45 2.44 -4.59
CA VAL A 72 -0.11 1.65 -3.50
C VAL A 72 0.73 0.39 -3.39
N ASP A 73 1.21 0.14 -2.18
CA ASP A 73 1.92 -1.08 -1.84
C ASP A 73 1.05 -1.92 -0.91
N ILE A 74 0.95 -3.22 -1.20
CA ILE A 74 0.37 -4.20 -0.30
C ILE A 74 1.51 -5.03 0.29
N PHE A 75 1.72 -4.88 1.59
CA PHE A 75 2.73 -5.60 2.34
C PHE A 75 2.11 -6.78 3.07
N ILE A 76 2.86 -7.87 3.12
CA ILE A 76 2.65 -8.89 4.14
C ILE A 76 3.08 -8.32 5.50
N SER A 77 2.18 -8.28 6.47
CA SER A 77 2.45 -7.72 7.80
C SER A 77 3.46 -8.53 8.62
N LYS A 78 3.53 -9.84 8.38
CA LYS A 78 4.48 -10.76 9.03
C LYS A 78 5.83 -10.68 8.33
N HIS A 79 6.86 -10.31 9.08
CA HIS A 79 8.22 -10.26 8.56
C HIS A 79 8.80 -11.66 8.38
N ASN A 80 9.76 -11.79 7.46
CA ASN A 80 10.53 -13.01 7.19
C ASN A 80 9.66 -14.22 6.78
N VAL A 81 8.49 -13.97 6.18
CA VAL A 81 7.70 -15.00 5.51
C VAL A 81 8.51 -15.55 4.34
N GLU A 82 8.61 -16.87 4.25
CA GLU A 82 9.14 -17.53 3.07
C GLU A 82 8.09 -17.49 1.97
N MET A 83 8.47 -16.93 0.82
CA MET A 83 7.57 -16.80 -0.34
C MET A 83 7.89 -17.90 -1.35
N PRO A 84 6.89 -18.71 -1.77
CA PRO A 84 7.04 -19.67 -2.86
C PRO A 84 7.55 -19.00 -4.14
N ASP A 85 8.33 -19.75 -4.94
CA ASP A 85 8.94 -19.22 -6.17
C ASP A 85 7.91 -18.71 -7.17
N GLU A 86 6.76 -19.37 -7.26
CA GLU A 86 5.64 -19.01 -8.14
C GLU A 86 5.07 -17.62 -7.81
N LEU A 87 5.23 -17.19 -6.56
CA LEU A 87 4.70 -15.91 -6.07
C LEU A 87 5.71 -14.76 -6.16
N LYS A 88 7.00 -15.05 -6.36
CA LYS A 88 8.06 -14.03 -6.49
C LYS A 88 7.93 -13.16 -7.75
N ARG A 89 7.11 -13.56 -8.72
CA ARG A 89 6.74 -12.71 -9.88
C ARG A 89 5.74 -11.61 -9.54
N TYR A 90 4.96 -11.78 -8.47
CA TYR A 90 3.95 -10.82 -8.02
C TYR A 90 4.47 -9.93 -6.89
N PHE A 91 5.25 -10.54 -6.00
CA PHE A 91 5.79 -9.87 -4.84
C PHE A 91 7.28 -9.58 -5.01
N SER A 92 7.62 -8.32 -4.86
CA SER A 92 9.00 -7.86 -4.72
C SER A 92 9.45 -8.00 -3.27
N ARG A 93 10.68 -8.48 -3.07
CA ARG A 93 11.31 -8.50 -1.75
C ARG A 93 11.66 -7.08 -1.33
N TYR A 94 11.13 -6.64 -0.19
CA TYR A 94 11.43 -5.35 0.42
C TYR A 94 12.21 -5.56 1.72
N VAL A 95 13.35 -4.88 1.86
CA VAL A 95 14.26 -5.06 3.02
C VAL A 95 14.31 -3.78 3.84
N TYR A 96 13.94 -3.88 5.12
CA TYR A 96 14.05 -2.78 6.06
C TYR A 96 15.46 -2.71 6.68
N THR A 97 16.24 -1.70 6.29
CA THR A 97 17.67 -1.54 6.57
C THR A 97 18.03 -1.26 8.04
N ARG A 98 17.06 -0.88 8.89
CA ARG A 98 17.31 -0.68 10.34
C ARG A 98 16.95 -1.87 11.24
N GLY A 99 16.63 -3.04 10.67
CA GLY A 99 16.27 -4.20 11.49
C GLY A 99 16.39 -5.59 10.85
N ARG A 100 16.97 -5.73 9.65
CA ARG A 100 17.06 -7.00 8.87
C ARG A 100 15.70 -7.69 8.64
N ARG A 101 14.58 -6.99 8.80
CA ARG A 101 13.24 -7.53 8.55
C ARG A 101 12.95 -7.47 7.06
N ILE A 102 12.53 -8.61 6.52
CA ILE A 102 12.16 -8.75 5.12
C ILE A 102 10.64 -8.78 5.05
N TYR A 103 10.08 -7.93 4.20
CA TYR A 103 8.68 -7.93 3.84
C TYR A 103 8.54 -8.27 2.36
N TRP A 104 7.40 -8.84 1.99
CA TRP A 104 7.03 -9.03 0.61
C TRP A 104 6.01 -7.97 0.24
N ARG A 105 6.23 -7.31 -0.90
CA ARG A 105 5.51 -6.12 -1.34
C ARG A 105 5.02 -6.30 -2.76
N HIS A 106 3.73 -6.12 -2.96
CA HIS A 106 3.15 -5.92 -4.28
C HIS A 106 2.90 -4.42 -4.49
N ARG A 107 3.47 -3.82 -5.55
CA ARG A 107 3.33 -2.40 -5.86
C ARG A 107 2.52 -2.21 -7.13
N PHE A 108 1.57 -1.31 -7.11
CA PHE A 108 0.80 -0.89 -8.28
C PHE A 108 0.48 0.61 -8.21
N LEU A 109 0.08 1.19 -9.33
CA LEU A 109 -0.24 2.61 -9.45
C LEU A 109 -1.75 2.78 -9.62
N VAL A 110 -2.36 3.65 -8.82
CA VAL A 110 -3.80 3.91 -8.83
C VAL A 110 -4.07 5.38 -9.03
N ARG A 111 -5.08 5.70 -9.84
CA ARG A 111 -5.62 7.06 -9.94
C ARG A 111 -6.65 7.28 -8.83
N ILE A 112 -6.36 8.19 -7.91
CA ILE A 112 -7.12 8.41 -6.66
C ILE A 112 -8.15 9.54 -6.76
N VAL A 113 -8.24 10.22 -7.90
CA VAL A 113 -9.28 11.23 -8.14
C VAL A 113 -10.65 10.59 -8.42
N ASP A 114 -10.64 9.40 -9.02
CA ASP A 114 -11.82 8.56 -9.25
C ASP A 114 -12.08 7.71 -8.00
N MET A 115 -12.46 8.38 -6.91
CA MET A 115 -12.45 7.85 -5.53
C MET A 115 -13.06 6.46 -5.37
N ASP A 116 -14.30 6.25 -5.82
CA ASP A 116 -15.02 4.97 -5.67
C ASP A 116 -14.29 3.84 -6.41
N LEU A 117 -13.90 4.09 -7.66
CA LEU A 117 -13.18 3.14 -8.50
C LEU A 117 -11.79 2.81 -7.92
N ALA A 118 -11.12 3.81 -7.34
CA ALA A 118 -9.83 3.63 -6.70
C ALA A 118 -9.92 2.68 -5.50
N VAL A 119 -10.90 2.90 -4.63
CA VAL A 119 -11.13 2.06 -3.44
C VAL A 119 -11.47 0.62 -3.85
N GLU A 120 -12.43 0.46 -4.77
CA GLU A 120 -12.82 -0.88 -5.26
C GLU A 120 -11.64 -1.62 -5.90
N HIS A 121 -10.86 -0.94 -6.74
CA HIS A 121 -9.69 -1.53 -7.38
C HIS A 121 -8.65 -2.02 -6.35
N ILE A 122 -8.33 -1.20 -5.35
CA ILE A 122 -7.37 -1.56 -4.29
C ILE A 122 -7.86 -2.77 -3.49
N LEU A 123 -9.16 -2.83 -3.17
CA LEU A 123 -9.73 -3.93 -2.39
C LEU A 123 -9.80 -5.23 -3.18
N ASN A 124 -10.10 -5.14 -4.48
CA ASN A 124 -10.06 -6.29 -5.37
C ASN A 124 -8.62 -6.83 -5.49
N GLU A 125 -7.63 -5.95 -5.64
CA GLU A 125 -6.22 -6.36 -5.68
C GLU A 125 -5.82 -7.04 -4.37
N LYS A 126 -6.18 -6.46 -3.21
CA LYS A 126 -5.97 -7.10 -1.91
C LYS A 126 -6.59 -8.51 -1.86
N ARG A 127 -7.85 -8.66 -2.25
CA ARG A 127 -8.55 -9.95 -2.23
C ARG A 127 -7.87 -10.99 -3.13
N ASN A 128 -7.47 -10.59 -4.33
CA ASN A 128 -6.76 -11.47 -5.26
C ASN A 128 -5.44 -11.97 -4.66
N LEU A 129 -4.68 -11.08 -4.02
CA LEU A 129 -3.44 -11.45 -3.33
C LEU A 129 -3.69 -12.37 -2.14
N GLU A 130 -4.75 -12.14 -1.35
CA GLU A 130 -5.12 -13.02 -0.24
C GLU A 130 -5.46 -14.44 -0.72
N GLU A 131 -6.24 -14.56 -1.79
CA GLU A 131 -6.60 -15.83 -2.41
C GLU A 131 -5.36 -16.55 -2.97
N LEU A 132 -4.46 -15.80 -3.61
CA LEU A 132 -3.20 -16.30 -4.13
C LEU A 132 -2.32 -16.87 -3.00
N LEU A 133 -2.18 -16.12 -1.91
CA LEU A 133 -1.38 -16.54 -0.74
C LEU A 133 -2.00 -17.77 -0.06
N LYS A 134 -3.33 -17.79 0.11
CA LYS A 134 -4.07 -18.95 0.66
C LYS A 134 -3.88 -20.21 -0.19
N LYS A 135 -4.00 -20.09 -1.51
CA LYS A 135 -3.83 -21.20 -2.46
C LYS A 135 -2.45 -21.86 -2.36
N HIS A 136 -1.41 -21.09 -2.03
CA HIS A 136 -0.04 -21.58 -1.89
C HIS A 136 0.35 -21.85 -0.42
N GLY A 137 -0.62 -21.87 0.50
CA GLY A 137 -0.38 -22.20 1.91
C GLY A 137 0.52 -21.21 2.65
N VAL A 138 0.64 -19.97 2.18
CA VAL A 138 1.50 -18.97 2.82
C VAL A 138 0.86 -18.52 4.12
N ASN A 139 1.53 -18.75 5.26
CA ASN A 139 1.05 -18.32 6.57
C ASN A 139 1.56 -16.90 6.91
N TYR A 140 0.77 -15.89 6.54
CA TYR A 140 1.09 -14.47 6.69
C TYR A 140 0.23 -13.71 7.71
N SER A 141 -0.84 -14.32 8.21
CA SER A 141 -1.63 -13.79 9.33
C SER A 141 -0.86 -13.96 10.65
N ARG A 142 -1.19 -13.12 11.65
CA ARG A 142 -0.64 -13.21 13.00
C ARG A 142 -1.01 -14.53 13.67
#